data_AF-A0A8R2JSK8-F1
#
_entry.id   AF-A0A8R2JSK8-F1
#
_cell.length_a   1.000
_cell.length_b   1.000
_cell.length_c   1.000
_cell.angle_alpha   90.00
_cell.angle_beta   90.00
_cell.angle_gamma   90.00
#
_symmetry.space_group_name_H-M   'P 1'
#
loop_
_entity.id
_entity.type
_entity.pdbx_description
1 polymer ?
#
loop_
_entity_poly.entity_id
_entity_poly.type
_entity_poly.pdbx_seq_one_letter_code
_entity_poly.pdbx_strand_id
1 'polypeptide(L)'
;MYFPRIITFSLIQQTLGFIAYDCGGPKINITAFNSLNVDFCELPTAIDVQPIQRIQLLQKTDTYSIAYKSCSIIINYFISRCSILEDAQMVENGYFTEISELGSSRCSEIHQRLIYQLPLGGVITGLKINETRLFSTTIAGFIDRHGNCKGTTFTSDKGTWQDVIVQANYKIILTTGVAIVNSKENTLILSTGTSFKLTDQYGIDAYKGEVIWDLNVYDCDTHEFTILYDGPASMITSTKNKNQHTYLVESDQIVFALTSIRQTYACNIPVIQTEHSQLHILTDPLFFNSFKTKSISPQNTDLMAYINTKFVYIENRFKSSLTALYTDLLHKQCELERKVLLHKLSLATYSLSEFAYAMGEGPGFTAIKAGEIIYLIKCKAVEVEIIYKDVCYNELPVTYNNESYFMAPKMRTLQKYGTEIDCNNLLPSAFYLDGEWFSITSKINEIKKPQTLKPLNHQRNGRGYTKALNI
;
A
#
# COMPACT_ATOMS: atom_id res chain seq x y z
N MET A 1 28.60 -60.61 2.04
CA MET A 1 27.27 -60.59 2.68
C MET A 1 27.11 -59.21 3.33
N TYR A 2 26.49 -58.27 2.63
CA TYR A 2 26.30 -56.88 3.09
C TYR A 2 24.93 -56.79 3.78
N PHE A 3 24.92 -56.42 5.06
CA PHE A 3 23.71 -56.09 5.80
C PHE A 3 23.39 -54.59 5.62
N PRO A 4 22.21 -54.18 5.13
CA PRO A 4 21.81 -52.79 5.18
C PRO A 4 21.18 -52.49 6.54
N ARG A 5 21.69 -51.45 7.22
CA ARG A 5 21.04 -50.84 8.38
C ARG A 5 19.87 -49.98 7.89
N ILE A 6 18.65 -50.37 8.27
CA ILE A 6 17.45 -49.55 8.10
C ILE A 6 17.46 -48.48 9.18
N ILE A 7 17.53 -47.21 8.77
CA ILE A 7 17.37 -46.04 9.64
C ILE A 7 15.89 -45.66 9.57
N THR A 8 15.15 -45.90 10.64
CA THR A 8 13.77 -45.43 10.82
C THR A 8 13.78 -43.97 11.27
N PHE A 9 13.44 -43.06 10.36
CA PHE A 9 13.10 -41.68 10.70
C PHE A 9 11.70 -41.64 11.34
N SER A 10 11.62 -41.39 12.64
CA SER A 10 10.39 -41.00 13.32
C SER A 10 10.07 -39.54 12.95
N LEU A 11 9.08 -39.32 12.09
CA LEU A 11 8.48 -38.01 11.92
C LEU A 11 7.78 -37.63 13.23
N ILE A 12 8.34 -36.67 13.96
CA ILE A 12 7.65 -35.96 15.03
C ILE A 12 6.63 -35.06 14.32
N GLN A 13 5.33 -35.39 14.44
CA GLN A 13 4.26 -34.47 14.06
C GLN A 13 4.37 -33.23 14.94
N GLN A 14 4.86 -32.13 14.38
CA GLN A 14 4.71 -30.82 14.99
C GLN A 14 3.25 -30.41 14.77
N THR A 15 2.42 -30.59 15.79
CA THR A 15 1.12 -29.94 15.88
C THR A 15 1.36 -28.45 16.07
N LEU A 16 0.80 -27.63 15.17
CA LEU A 16 0.86 -26.17 15.26
C LEU A 16 -0.06 -25.73 16.42
N GLY A 17 0.54 -25.33 17.54
CA GLY A 17 -0.18 -24.68 18.63
C GLY A 17 -0.60 -23.25 18.26
N PHE A 18 -1.70 -22.78 18.85
CA PHE A 18 -2.18 -21.41 18.69
C PHE A 18 -2.54 -20.78 20.04
N ILE A 19 -2.79 -19.46 20.04
CA ILE A 19 -2.92 -18.69 21.28
C ILE A 19 -4.37 -18.66 21.79
N ALA A 20 -4.55 -19.08 23.04
CA ALA A 20 -5.74 -18.86 23.87
C ALA A 20 -5.36 -18.12 25.18
N TYR A 21 -6.35 -17.81 26.02
CA TYR A 21 -6.12 -17.01 27.23
C TYR A 21 -6.65 -17.67 28.50
N ASP A 22 -5.78 -17.89 29.48
CA ASP A 22 -6.10 -18.41 30.80
C ASP A 22 -6.43 -17.29 31.78
N CYS A 23 -7.65 -17.33 32.33
CA CYS A 23 -8.16 -16.37 33.30
C CYS A 23 -8.23 -16.93 34.73
N GLY A 24 -7.72 -18.14 35.00
CA GLY A 24 -7.79 -18.80 36.31
C GLY A 24 -6.54 -18.63 37.20
N GLY A 25 -5.48 -17.97 36.71
CA GLY A 25 -4.20 -17.87 37.41
C GLY A 25 -4.17 -16.85 38.57
N PRO A 26 -3.20 -16.94 39.49
CA PRO A 26 -3.12 -16.08 40.70
C PRO A 26 -2.58 -14.66 40.45
N LYS A 27 -2.07 -14.33 39.25
CA LYS A 27 -1.51 -13.02 38.91
C LYS A 27 -2.29 -12.40 37.77
N ILE A 28 -3.46 -11.84 38.07
CA ILE A 28 -4.31 -11.19 37.07
C ILE A 28 -4.42 -9.69 37.35
N ASN A 29 -4.26 -8.87 36.30
CA ASN A 29 -4.48 -7.43 36.40
C ASN A 29 -5.99 -7.17 36.38
N ILE A 30 -6.50 -6.63 37.48
CA ILE A 30 -7.92 -6.35 37.67
C ILE A 30 -8.13 -4.83 37.68
N THR A 31 -9.09 -4.37 36.88
CA THR A 31 -9.53 -2.97 36.81
C THR A 31 -11.01 -2.92 37.17
N ALA A 32 -11.40 -2.01 38.05
CA ALA A 32 -12.77 -1.88 38.50
C ALA A 32 -13.45 -0.69 37.83
N PHE A 33 -14.67 -0.89 37.32
CA PHE A 33 -15.49 0.14 36.69
C PHE A 33 -16.81 0.30 37.42
N ASN A 34 -17.29 1.55 37.47
CA ASN A 34 -18.65 1.87 37.89
C ASN A 34 -19.65 1.38 36.83
N SER A 35 -20.65 0.59 37.24
CA SER A 35 -21.67 0.06 36.33
C SER A 35 -22.85 1.00 36.05
N LEU A 36 -22.96 2.10 36.77
CA LEU A 36 -24.14 2.99 36.75
C LEU A 36 -23.99 4.16 35.78
N ASN A 37 -22.83 4.80 35.74
CA ASN A 37 -22.62 6.02 34.97
C ASN A 37 -21.18 6.18 34.45
N VAL A 38 -21.05 7.02 33.42
CA VAL A 38 -19.78 7.54 32.91
C VAL A 38 -19.73 9.01 33.26
N ASP A 39 -18.58 9.45 33.78
CA ASP A 39 -18.34 10.82 34.21
C ASP A 39 -18.60 11.85 33.09
N PHE A 40 -18.89 13.09 33.50
CA PHE A 40 -19.12 14.20 32.58
C PHE A 40 -17.80 14.80 32.11
N CYS A 41 -17.85 15.48 30.96
CA CYS A 41 -16.68 16.15 30.40
C CYS A 41 -16.27 17.37 31.22
N GLU A 42 -15.04 17.36 31.73
CA GLU A 42 -14.43 18.53 32.35
C GLU A 42 -13.62 19.32 31.32
N LEU A 43 -14.03 20.58 31.08
CA LEU A 43 -13.27 21.50 30.23
C LEU A 43 -11.93 21.87 30.91
N PRO A 44 -10.78 21.79 30.22
CA PRO A 44 -9.53 22.31 30.76
C PRO A 44 -9.59 23.84 30.89
N THR A 45 -9.34 24.32 32.10
CA THR A 45 -9.60 25.69 32.55
C THR A 45 -8.50 26.72 32.24
N ALA A 46 -7.40 26.33 31.60
CA ALA A 46 -6.39 27.27 31.13
C ALA A 46 -5.65 26.73 29.91
N ILE A 47 -5.71 27.48 28.82
CA ILE A 47 -5.05 27.18 27.56
C ILE A 47 -4.04 28.30 27.31
N ASP A 48 -2.79 27.96 27.05
CA ASP A 48 -1.78 28.91 26.60
C ASP A 48 -1.71 28.87 25.07
N VAL A 49 -1.87 30.03 24.43
CA VAL A 49 -1.84 30.18 22.97
C VAL A 49 -0.63 31.02 22.62
N GLN A 50 0.33 30.41 21.94
CA GLN A 50 1.57 31.06 21.51
C GLN A 50 1.57 31.21 19.99
N PRO A 51 1.70 32.42 19.45
CA PRO A 51 1.83 32.61 18.00
C PRO A 51 3.20 32.10 17.51
N ILE A 52 3.20 31.34 16.43
CA ILE A 52 4.38 30.88 15.70
C ILE A 52 4.45 31.64 14.36
N GLN A 53 5.60 32.26 14.11
CA GLN A 53 5.79 33.11 12.94
C GLN A 53 5.71 32.34 11.62
N ARG A 54 6.18 31.09 11.57
CA ARG A 54 6.20 30.26 10.37
C ARG A 54 6.31 28.77 10.71
N ILE A 55 5.51 27.95 10.05
CA ILE A 55 5.62 26.49 10.03
C ILE A 55 5.49 26.00 8.58
N GLN A 56 6.01 24.80 8.31
CA GLN A 56 5.71 24.06 7.09
C GLN A 56 4.95 22.77 7.42
N LEU A 57 3.78 22.59 6.82
CA LEU A 57 3.03 21.35 6.87
C LEU A 57 3.48 20.46 5.71
N LEU A 58 4.13 19.35 6.03
CA LEU A 58 4.66 18.37 5.09
C LEU A 58 3.70 17.18 4.99
N GLN A 59 3.42 16.74 3.76
CA GLN A 59 2.75 15.49 3.46
C GLN A 59 3.76 14.48 2.92
N LYS A 60 3.78 13.29 3.51
CA LYS A 60 4.45 12.13 2.92
C LYS A 60 3.67 11.66 1.69
N THR A 61 4.30 11.65 0.52
CA THR A 61 3.70 11.24 -0.74
C THR A 61 4.03 9.79 -1.06
N ASP A 62 3.01 8.95 -1.29
CA ASP A 62 3.20 7.55 -1.69
C ASP A 62 3.63 7.41 -3.16
N THR A 63 3.38 8.47 -3.95
CA THR A 63 3.72 8.53 -5.38
C THR A 63 4.60 9.73 -5.73
N TYR A 64 5.62 9.52 -6.56
CA TYR A 64 6.46 10.60 -7.09
C TYR A 64 6.70 10.42 -8.60
N SER A 65 7.26 11.43 -9.26
CA SER A 65 7.54 11.38 -10.69
C SER A 65 9.03 11.19 -10.96
N ILE A 66 9.38 10.33 -11.91
CA ILE A 66 10.76 10.07 -12.35
C ILE A 66 10.89 10.22 -13.86
N ALA A 67 12.04 10.69 -14.33
CA ALA A 67 12.33 10.75 -15.75
C ALA A 67 12.69 9.35 -16.28
N TYR A 68 12.25 9.04 -17.48
CA TYR A 68 12.64 7.84 -18.22
C TYR A 68 13.13 8.19 -19.62
N LYS A 69 13.92 7.28 -20.19
CA LYS A 69 14.39 7.30 -21.58
C LYS A 69 13.78 6.09 -22.29
N SER A 70 13.42 6.26 -23.56
CA SER A 70 12.91 5.17 -24.38
C SER A 70 13.64 5.06 -25.71
N CYS A 71 13.79 3.82 -26.17
CA CYS A 71 14.41 3.46 -27.44
C CYS A 71 13.51 2.48 -28.19
N SER A 72 13.18 2.81 -29.44
CA SER A 72 12.51 1.89 -30.36
C SER A 72 13.27 1.84 -31.67
N ILE A 73 13.77 0.66 -32.01
CA ILE A 73 14.48 0.42 -33.28
C ILE A 73 13.74 -0.66 -34.03
N ILE A 74 13.14 -0.25 -35.15
CA ILE A 74 12.39 -1.13 -36.04
C ILE A 74 13.20 -1.25 -37.33
N ILE A 75 13.46 -2.47 -37.77
CA ILE A 75 14.25 -2.76 -38.95
C ILE A 75 13.34 -3.44 -39.97
N ASN A 76 13.21 -2.85 -41.15
CA ASN A 76 12.53 -3.49 -42.27
C ASN A 76 13.58 -4.03 -43.23
N TYR A 77 13.59 -5.33 -43.42
CA TYR A 77 14.48 -6.03 -44.34
C TYR A 77 13.81 -6.15 -45.70
N PHE A 78 14.57 -5.83 -46.75
CA PHE A 78 14.23 -6.09 -48.14
C PHE A 78 15.35 -6.89 -48.78
N ILE A 79 15.07 -8.16 -49.06
CA ILE A 79 15.96 -9.13 -49.66
C ILE A 79 15.54 -9.33 -51.09
N SER A 80 16.49 -9.19 -52.01
CA SER A 80 16.31 -9.46 -53.43
C SER A 80 17.46 -10.31 -53.94
N ARG A 81 17.16 -11.22 -54.87
CA ARG A 81 18.19 -12.01 -55.55
C ARG A 81 18.86 -11.15 -56.61
N CYS A 82 20.19 -11.14 -56.61
CA CYS A 82 20.98 -10.56 -57.69
C CYS A 82 21.18 -11.63 -58.78
N SER A 83 20.59 -11.42 -59.96
CA SER A 83 20.69 -12.37 -61.06
C SER A 83 21.99 -12.19 -61.88
N ILE A 84 22.27 -13.14 -62.77
CA ILE A 84 23.43 -13.10 -63.69
C ILE A 84 23.31 -11.92 -64.69
N LEU A 85 22.08 -11.47 -64.97
CA LEU A 85 21.78 -10.31 -65.82
C LEU A 85 21.76 -8.99 -65.02
N GLU A 86 22.21 -9.01 -63.76
CA GLU A 86 22.23 -7.86 -62.84
C GLU A 86 20.83 -7.31 -62.49
N ASP A 87 19.77 -8.06 -62.81
CA ASP A 87 18.40 -7.75 -62.37
C ASP A 87 18.15 -8.21 -60.92
N ALA A 88 17.38 -7.42 -60.17
CA ALA A 88 16.91 -7.74 -58.82
C ALA A 88 15.56 -8.49 -58.87
N GLN A 89 15.51 -9.71 -58.33
CA GLN A 89 14.31 -10.54 -58.29
C GLN A 89 13.78 -10.70 -56.87
N MET A 90 12.45 -10.76 -56.72
CA MET A 90 11.82 -11.07 -55.44
C MET A 90 12.15 -12.49 -55.01
N VAL A 91 12.38 -12.67 -53.71
CA VAL A 91 12.56 -13.99 -53.09
C VAL A 91 11.47 -14.25 -52.07
N GLU A 92 11.16 -15.52 -51.85
CA GLU A 92 10.22 -15.94 -50.82
C GLU A 92 10.72 -15.46 -49.44
N ASN A 93 9.79 -14.93 -48.62
CA ASN A 93 10.08 -14.31 -47.33
C ASN A 93 11.14 -13.19 -47.38
N GLY A 94 11.32 -12.56 -48.54
CA GLY A 94 12.30 -11.49 -48.72
C GLY A 94 11.92 -10.13 -48.11
N TYR A 95 10.74 -10.00 -47.53
CA TYR A 95 10.33 -8.78 -46.82
C TYR A 95 9.78 -9.13 -45.44
N PHE A 96 10.43 -8.61 -44.40
CA PHE A 96 9.98 -8.77 -43.03
C PHE A 96 10.47 -7.63 -42.14
N THR A 97 9.82 -7.49 -40.98
CA THR A 97 10.15 -6.48 -39.98
C THR A 97 10.63 -7.16 -38.70
N GLU A 98 11.63 -6.58 -38.08
CA GLU A 98 12.19 -7.00 -36.81
C GLU A 98 12.26 -5.80 -35.86
N ILE A 99 11.98 -6.05 -34.57
CA ILE A 99 12.22 -5.06 -33.51
C ILE A 99 13.53 -5.46 -32.84
N SER A 100 14.51 -4.57 -32.88
CA SER A 100 15.82 -4.82 -32.29
C SER A 100 15.75 -4.58 -30.77
N GLU A 101 15.88 -5.65 -29.99
CA GLU A 101 16.05 -5.57 -28.54
C GLU A 101 17.52 -5.26 -28.17
N LEU A 102 17.75 -4.09 -27.60
CA LEU A 102 19.05 -3.53 -27.24
C LEU A 102 19.46 -3.90 -25.82
N GLY A 103 18.49 -3.87 -24.90
CA GLY A 103 18.69 -3.91 -23.47
C GLY A 103 19.05 -2.54 -22.87
N SER A 104 18.99 -2.48 -21.54
CA SER A 104 19.13 -1.24 -20.78
C SER A 104 20.42 -0.46 -21.05
N SER A 105 21.57 -1.15 -21.09
CA SER A 105 22.88 -0.51 -21.27
C SER A 105 23.03 0.14 -22.65
N ARG A 106 22.62 -0.55 -23.71
CA ARG A 106 22.71 -0.06 -25.08
C ARG A 106 21.71 1.06 -25.35
N CYS A 107 20.49 0.98 -24.82
CA CYS A 107 19.54 2.09 -24.92
C CYS A 107 20.09 3.34 -24.20
N SER A 108 20.71 3.17 -23.01
CA SER A 108 21.36 4.28 -22.29
C SER A 108 22.52 4.88 -23.09
N GLU A 109 23.37 4.05 -23.71
CA GLU A 109 24.49 4.51 -24.54
C GLU A 109 24.02 5.34 -25.74
N ILE A 110 22.96 4.91 -26.44
CA ILE A 110 22.39 5.65 -27.58
C ILE A 110 21.87 7.02 -27.13
N HIS A 111 21.22 7.10 -25.96
CA HIS A 111 20.77 8.38 -25.40
C HIS A 111 21.94 9.29 -24.99
N GLN A 112 23.08 8.74 -24.56
CA GLN A 112 24.26 9.52 -24.18
C GLN A 112 25.05 10.02 -25.39
N ARG A 113 25.29 9.14 -26.37
CA ARG A 113 26.17 9.41 -27.50
C ARG A 113 25.44 9.91 -28.74
N LEU A 114 24.11 9.73 -28.81
CA LEU A 114 23.27 10.05 -29.97
C LEU A 114 23.77 9.37 -31.26
N ILE A 115 24.33 8.18 -31.11
CA ILE A 115 24.79 7.31 -32.19
C ILE A 115 24.24 5.90 -32.00
N TYR A 116 23.98 5.20 -33.11
CA TYR A 116 23.63 3.78 -33.09
C TYR A 116 24.67 2.98 -33.89
N GLN A 117 25.28 2.00 -33.24
CA GLN A 117 26.23 1.09 -33.85
C GLN A 117 25.50 -0.09 -34.49
N LEU A 118 25.70 -0.27 -35.79
CA LEU A 118 25.09 -1.36 -36.55
C LEU A 118 25.76 -2.69 -36.19
N PRO A 119 25.00 -3.81 -36.08
CA PRO A 119 25.57 -5.11 -35.72
C PRO A 119 26.70 -5.60 -36.64
N LEU A 120 26.64 -5.24 -37.93
CA LEU A 120 27.59 -5.67 -38.97
C LEU A 120 28.65 -4.60 -39.29
N GLY A 121 28.78 -3.59 -38.44
CA GLY A 121 29.69 -2.46 -38.64
C GLY A 121 29.01 -1.24 -39.29
N GLY A 122 29.57 -0.06 -39.02
CA GLY A 122 28.98 1.23 -39.37
C GLY A 122 28.29 1.91 -38.19
N VAL A 123 28.18 3.24 -38.26
CA VAL A 123 27.62 4.07 -37.21
C VAL A 123 26.60 5.01 -37.82
N ILE A 124 25.38 5.00 -37.28
CA ILE A 124 24.36 5.99 -37.58
C ILE A 124 24.56 7.14 -36.61
N THR A 125 24.87 8.32 -37.14
CA THR A 125 25.08 9.56 -36.37
C THR A 125 23.93 10.54 -36.57
N GLY A 126 23.89 11.57 -35.71
CA GLY A 126 22.89 12.64 -35.83
C GLY A 126 21.49 12.24 -35.35
N LEU A 127 21.40 11.28 -34.42
CA LEU A 127 20.15 10.98 -33.74
C LEU A 127 19.78 12.15 -32.83
N LYS A 128 18.49 12.43 -32.69
CA LYS A 128 17.98 13.44 -31.75
C LYS A 128 16.88 12.86 -30.89
N ILE A 129 16.78 13.38 -29.68
CA ILE A 129 15.72 13.02 -28.73
C ILE A 129 14.39 13.60 -29.22
N ASN A 130 13.33 12.81 -29.15
CA ASN A 130 11.98 13.09 -29.63
C ASN A 130 11.86 13.27 -31.15
N GLU A 131 12.80 12.71 -31.93
CA GLU A 131 12.77 12.69 -33.38
C GLU A 131 12.80 11.23 -33.88
N THR A 132 12.10 10.96 -34.99
CA THR A 132 12.21 9.68 -35.69
C THR A 132 13.23 9.80 -36.81
N ARG A 133 14.29 8.99 -36.76
CA ARG A 133 15.29 8.92 -37.82
C ARG A 133 15.06 7.69 -38.69
N LEU A 134 14.97 7.90 -40.00
CA LEU A 134 14.98 6.85 -40.99
C LEU A 134 16.37 6.76 -41.62
N PHE A 135 16.91 5.55 -41.72
CA PHE A 135 18.21 5.30 -42.34
C PHE A 135 18.19 3.98 -43.11
N SER A 136 18.69 3.99 -44.33
CA SER A 136 18.70 2.83 -45.22
C SER A 136 20.13 2.47 -45.57
N THR A 137 20.49 1.19 -45.44
CA THR A 137 21.80 0.69 -45.85
C THR A 137 21.73 -0.74 -46.34
N THR A 138 22.64 -1.10 -47.23
CA THR A 138 22.85 -2.49 -47.64
C THR A 138 23.72 -3.16 -46.58
N ILE A 139 23.21 -4.23 -45.96
CA ILE A 139 23.91 -4.97 -44.88
C ILE A 139 24.55 -6.27 -45.37
N ALA A 140 24.11 -6.78 -46.52
CA ALA A 140 24.69 -7.94 -47.16
C ALA A 140 24.59 -7.80 -48.68
N GLY A 141 25.65 -8.21 -49.38
CA GLY A 141 25.78 -8.02 -50.82
C GLY A 141 26.17 -6.58 -51.17
N PHE A 142 26.18 -6.28 -52.46
CA PHE A 142 26.49 -4.97 -52.98
C PHE A 142 25.48 -4.59 -54.07
N ILE A 143 25.10 -3.32 -54.09
CA ILE A 143 24.31 -2.72 -55.16
C ILE A 143 24.75 -1.27 -55.33
N ASP A 144 25.04 -0.87 -56.56
CA ASP A 144 25.41 0.50 -56.88
C ASP A 144 24.23 1.31 -57.43
N ARG A 145 24.48 2.59 -57.75
CA ARG A 145 23.46 3.49 -58.32
C ARG A 145 23.12 3.19 -59.77
N HIS A 146 23.94 2.39 -60.46
CA HIS A 146 23.76 2.00 -61.85
C HIS A 146 22.94 0.71 -61.98
N GLY A 147 22.66 0.03 -60.86
CA GLY A 147 21.91 -1.22 -60.81
C GLY A 147 22.81 -2.45 -60.78
N ASN A 148 24.14 -2.30 -60.84
CA ASN A 148 25.05 -3.44 -60.79
C ASN A 148 25.02 -4.01 -59.37
N CYS A 149 24.84 -5.32 -59.27
CA CYS A 149 24.74 -5.99 -57.99
C CYS A 149 25.71 -7.16 -57.86
N LYS A 150 26.08 -7.46 -56.62
CA LYS A 150 26.81 -8.67 -56.26
C LYS A 150 26.13 -9.33 -55.08
N GLY A 151 25.53 -10.49 -55.33
CA GLY A 151 24.87 -11.29 -54.31
C GLY A 151 25.85 -11.90 -53.31
N THR A 152 25.38 -12.16 -52.10
CA THR A 152 26.05 -12.98 -51.09
C THR A 152 25.03 -13.91 -50.44
N THR A 153 25.51 -14.85 -49.63
CA THR A 153 24.63 -15.65 -48.76
C THR A 153 24.27 -14.85 -47.51
N PHE A 154 22.99 -14.81 -47.17
CA PHE A 154 22.47 -14.21 -45.95
C PHE A 154 21.57 -15.19 -45.20
N THR A 155 21.71 -15.24 -43.89
CA THR A 155 20.97 -16.15 -43.00
C THR A 155 20.33 -15.35 -41.87
N SER A 156 19.04 -15.56 -41.64
CA SER A 156 18.30 -15.06 -40.48
C SER A 156 17.42 -16.17 -39.87
N ASP A 157 16.68 -15.83 -38.81
CA ASP A 157 15.65 -16.68 -38.20
C ASP A 157 14.51 -17.04 -39.17
N LYS A 158 14.33 -16.26 -40.25
CA LYS A 158 13.31 -16.48 -41.28
C LYS A 158 13.76 -17.36 -42.44
N GLY A 159 15.06 -17.65 -42.57
CA GLY A 159 15.59 -18.52 -43.62
C GLY A 159 17.01 -18.20 -44.05
N THR A 160 17.48 -18.95 -45.04
CA THR A 160 18.78 -18.74 -45.70
C THR A 160 18.55 -18.47 -47.17
N TRP A 161 19.14 -17.38 -47.67
CA TRP A 161 19.07 -17.01 -49.08
C TRP A 161 20.47 -16.94 -49.67
N GLN A 162 20.62 -17.39 -50.91
CA GLN A 162 21.86 -17.39 -51.67
C GLN A 162 21.80 -16.37 -52.81
N ASP A 163 22.96 -15.78 -53.13
CA ASP A 163 23.10 -14.75 -54.17
C ASP A 163 22.14 -13.56 -54.00
N VAL A 164 21.97 -13.10 -52.76
CA VAL A 164 21.05 -12.00 -52.42
C VAL A 164 21.76 -10.71 -52.03
N ILE A 165 21.04 -9.61 -52.19
CA ILE A 165 21.32 -8.28 -51.64
C ILE A 165 20.29 -8.03 -50.56
N VAL A 166 20.75 -7.56 -49.41
CA VAL A 166 19.89 -7.26 -48.26
C VAL A 166 19.98 -5.79 -47.93
N GLN A 167 18.88 -5.08 -48.14
CA GLN A 167 18.72 -3.69 -47.75
C GLN A 167 17.92 -3.62 -46.45
N ALA A 168 18.48 -2.95 -45.45
CA ALA A 168 17.83 -2.73 -44.16
C ALA A 168 17.43 -1.26 -44.01
N ASN A 169 16.15 -1.03 -43.76
CA ASN A 169 15.59 0.28 -43.46
C ASN A 169 15.33 0.39 -41.96
N TYR A 170 16.19 1.12 -41.27
CA TYR A 170 16.11 1.40 -39.85
C TYR A 170 15.16 2.57 -39.58
N LYS A 171 14.22 2.37 -38.68
CA LYS A 171 13.41 3.41 -38.06
C LYS A 171 13.76 3.47 -36.58
N ILE A 172 14.53 4.50 -36.21
CA ILE A 172 15.01 4.72 -34.85
C ILE A 172 14.20 5.85 -34.24
N ILE A 173 13.59 5.59 -33.09
CA ILE A 173 12.81 6.55 -32.32
C ILE A 173 13.41 6.60 -30.92
N LEU A 174 13.89 7.78 -30.52
CA LEU A 174 14.37 8.03 -29.16
C LEU A 174 13.41 8.99 -28.51
N THR A 175 12.89 8.67 -27.32
CA THR A 175 12.01 9.57 -26.58
C THR A 175 12.44 9.71 -25.13
N THR A 176 12.08 10.82 -24.51
CA THR A 176 12.17 10.99 -23.06
C THR A 176 10.80 11.35 -22.52
N GLY A 177 10.57 11.06 -21.25
CA GLY A 177 9.30 11.37 -20.60
C GLY A 177 9.38 11.29 -19.09
N VAL A 178 8.23 11.47 -18.47
CA VAL A 178 8.05 11.38 -17.03
C VAL A 178 7.06 10.26 -16.73
N ALA A 179 7.42 9.40 -15.78
CA ALA A 179 6.60 8.31 -15.27
C ALA A 179 6.21 8.56 -13.81
N ILE A 180 5.13 7.94 -13.37
CA ILE A 180 4.68 8.00 -11.97
C ILE A 180 5.15 6.74 -11.26
N VAL A 181 5.85 6.89 -10.16
CA VAL A 181 6.30 5.81 -9.28
C VAL A 181 5.37 5.72 -8.09
N ASN A 182 4.96 4.51 -7.74
CA ASN A 182 4.34 4.19 -6.47
C ASN A 182 5.34 3.40 -5.61
N SER A 183 5.90 4.05 -4.60
CA SER A 183 6.93 3.46 -3.74
C SER A 183 6.41 2.31 -2.88
N LYS A 184 5.13 2.35 -2.51
CA LYS A 184 4.49 1.35 -1.65
C LYS A 184 4.27 0.02 -2.37
N GLU A 185 3.90 0.10 -3.65
CA GLU A 185 3.64 -1.07 -4.50
C GLU A 185 4.86 -1.50 -5.31
N ASN A 186 5.96 -0.74 -5.26
CA ASN A 186 7.18 -0.97 -6.06
C ASN A 186 6.88 -0.99 -7.58
N THR A 187 6.04 -0.06 -8.03
CA THR A 187 5.59 0.03 -9.43
C THR A 187 5.92 1.38 -10.06
N LEU A 188 6.21 1.35 -11.37
CA LEU A 188 6.38 2.52 -12.22
C LEU A 188 5.33 2.48 -13.33
N ILE A 189 4.54 3.54 -13.44
CA ILE A 189 3.41 3.65 -14.36
C ILE A 189 3.75 4.72 -15.41
N LEU A 190 3.72 4.32 -16.67
CA LEU A 190 3.90 5.22 -17.82
C LEU A 190 2.62 5.99 -18.15
N SER A 191 2.77 7.09 -18.90
CA SER A 191 1.63 7.83 -19.47
C SER A 191 0.81 7.02 -20.47
N THR A 192 1.34 5.90 -20.96
CA THR A 192 0.63 4.91 -21.80
C THR A 192 -0.29 3.99 -20.98
N GLY A 193 -0.19 4.00 -19.65
CA GLY A 193 -0.91 3.09 -18.75
C GLY A 193 -0.15 1.80 -18.44
N THR A 194 0.99 1.55 -19.09
CA THR A 194 1.85 0.39 -18.81
C THR A 194 2.50 0.51 -17.44
N SER A 195 2.46 -0.57 -16.67
CA SER A 195 3.06 -0.65 -15.34
C SER A 195 4.25 -1.62 -15.34
N PHE A 196 5.38 -1.16 -14.83
CA PHE A 196 6.60 -1.93 -14.63
C PHE A 196 6.93 -2.08 -13.15
N LYS A 197 7.74 -3.08 -12.81
CA LYS A 197 8.31 -3.22 -11.48
C LYS A 197 9.48 -2.24 -11.34
N LEU A 198 9.43 -1.36 -10.35
CA LEU A 198 10.35 -0.23 -10.20
C LEU A 198 11.83 -0.66 -10.08
N THR A 199 12.10 -1.78 -9.39
CA THR A 199 13.45 -2.31 -9.16
C THR A 199 14.18 -2.74 -10.43
N ASP A 200 13.45 -3.04 -11.49
CA ASP A 200 14.03 -3.69 -12.67
C ASP A 200 14.78 -2.68 -13.56
N GLN A 201 14.52 -1.37 -13.39
CA GLN A 201 15.16 -0.25 -14.13
C GLN A 201 15.07 -0.35 -15.66
N TYR A 202 14.22 -1.24 -16.15
CA TYR A 202 14.06 -1.60 -17.55
C TYR A 202 12.70 -2.25 -17.77
N GLY A 203 12.09 -1.98 -18.92
CA GLY A 203 10.87 -2.63 -19.38
C GLY A 203 10.62 -2.37 -20.86
N ILE A 204 9.72 -3.14 -21.47
CA ILE A 204 9.31 -2.96 -22.86
C ILE A 204 7.84 -2.51 -22.87
N ASP A 205 7.59 -1.32 -23.40
CA ASP A 205 6.26 -0.74 -23.62
C ASP A 205 5.84 -0.93 -25.08
N ALA A 206 4.59 -1.31 -25.30
CA ALA A 206 4.06 -1.60 -26.64
C ALA A 206 4.11 -0.39 -27.60
N TYR A 207 4.09 0.84 -27.08
CA TYR A 207 4.08 2.06 -27.88
C TYR A 207 5.43 2.77 -27.91
N LYS A 208 6.18 2.71 -26.81
CA LYS A 208 7.45 3.42 -26.63
C LYS A 208 8.70 2.54 -26.83
N GLY A 209 8.54 1.23 -27.00
CA GLY A 209 9.65 0.30 -27.11
C GLY A 209 10.32 0.07 -25.76
N GLU A 210 11.64 -0.07 -25.75
CA GLU A 210 12.41 -0.23 -24.52
C GLU A 210 12.40 1.06 -23.71
N VAL A 211 12.20 0.93 -22.40
CA VAL A 211 12.09 2.04 -21.46
C VAL A 211 13.05 1.76 -20.31
N ILE A 212 13.86 2.76 -19.97
CA ILE A 212 14.83 2.71 -18.87
C ILE A 212 14.66 3.91 -17.94
N TRP A 213 14.91 3.69 -16.66
CA TRP A 213 14.87 4.72 -15.62
C TRP A 213 15.94 4.44 -14.57
N ASP A 214 16.49 5.51 -14.00
CA ASP A 214 17.61 5.43 -13.05
C ASP A 214 17.12 5.71 -11.62
N LEU A 215 17.31 4.77 -10.68
CA LEU A 215 16.94 4.95 -9.26
C LEU A 215 17.96 5.77 -8.46
N ASN A 216 19.16 6.00 -9.02
CA ASN A 216 20.27 6.67 -8.33
C ASN A 216 20.10 8.18 -8.13
N VAL A 217 18.96 8.74 -8.55
CA VAL A 217 18.57 10.14 -8.30
C VAL A 217 17.52 10.19 -7.18
N TYR A 218 17.57 9.25 -6.24
CA TYR A 218 16.68 9.26 -5.07
C TYR A 218 17.17 10.30 -4.07
N ASP A 219 16.59 11.48 -4.16
CA ASP A 219 16.73 12.52 -3.15
C ASP A 219 15.43 12.56 -2.32
N CYS A 220 15.55 12.17 -1.05
CA CYS A 220 14.42 12.07 -0.11
C CYS A 220 13.69 13.42 0.02
N ASP A 221 14.45 14.51 0.05
CA ASP A 221 13.94 15.88 0.22
C ASP A 221 13.06 16.32 -0.95
N THR A 222 13.35 15.78 -2.14
CA THR A 222 12.61 16.08 -3.36
C THR A 222 11.59 15.05 -3.75
N HIS A 223 11.52 13.85 -3.18
CA HIS A 223 10.59 12.79 -3.65
C HIS A 223 9.60 12.28 -2.61
N GLU A 224 9.93 12.28 -1.31
CA GLU A 224 9.07 11.69 -0.28
C GLU A 224 8.08 12.67 0.34
N PHE A 225 8.38 13.96 0.34
CA PHE A 225 7.57 14.96 1.02
C PHE A 225 7.18 16.12 0.10
N THR A 226 5.99 16.66 0.33
CA THR A 226 5.52 17.89 -0.31
C THR A 226 4.97 18.87 0.72
N ILE A 227 5.20 20.17 0.48
CA ILE A 227 4.67 21.22 1.35
C ILE A 227 3.20 21.47 0.99
N LEU A 228 2.31 21.24 1.95
CA LEU A 228 0.87 21.57 1.85
C LEU A 228 0.57 22.99 2.33
N TYR A 229 1.35 23.48 3.30
CA TYR A 229 1.22 24.84 3.83
C TYR A 229 2.58 25.37 4.26
N ASP A 230 2.82 26.65 4.01
CA ASP A 230 3.98 27.41 4.49
C ASP A 230 3.49 28.79 4.94
N GLY A 231 3.52 29.03 6.25
CA GLY A 231 2.99 30.27 6.81
C GLY A 231 2.86 30.28 8.33
N PRO A 232 2.29 31.34 8.91
CA PRO A 232 2.14 31.49 10.36
C PRO A 232 1.15 30.47 10.93
N ALA A 233 1.30 30.16 12.22
CA ALA A 233 0.40 29.27 12.95
C ALA A 233 0.29 29.70 14.41
N SER A 234 -0.67 29.15 15.13
CA SER A 234 -0.79 29.27 16.59
C SER A 234 -0.54 27.92 17.23
N MET A 235 0.34 27.86 18.22
CA MET A 235 0.56 26.68 19.04
C MET A 235 -0.26 26.78 20.31
N ILE A 236 -1.08 25.77 20.54
CA ILE A 236 -1.96 25.66 21.70
C ILE A 236 -1.37 24.59 22.62
N THR A 237 -1.12 24.97 23.87
CA THR A 237 -0.60 24.06 24.89
C THR A 237 -1.61 23.90 26.02
N SER A 238 -1.95 22.66 26.35
CA SER A 238 -2.81 22.36 27.50
C SER A 238 -2.01 22.44 28.80
N THR A 239 -2.50 23.18 29.79
CA THR A 239 -1.87 23.27 31.11
C THR A 239 -1.80 21.92 31.84
N LYS A 240 -2.68 20.97 31.53
CA LYS A 240 -2.68 19.60 32.08
C LYS A 240 -1.64 18.67 31.42
N ASN A 241 -1.25 18.93 30.17
CA ASN A 241 -0.31 18.10 29.41
C ASN A 241 0.66 18.99 28.63
N LYS A 242 1.80 19.34 29.26
CA LYS A 242 2.81 20.23 28.66
C LYS A 242 3.49 19.65 27.41
N ASN A 243 3.41 18.33 27.22
CA ASN A 243 4.14 17.62 26.15
C ASN A 243 3.34 17.47 24.84
N GLN A 244 2.08 17.88 24.81
CA GLN A 244 1.22 17.75 23.63
C GLN A 244 0.80 19.15 23.16
N HIS A 245 1.25 19.49 21.96
CA HIS A 245 0.99 20.78 21.33
C HIS A 245 -0.02 20.59 20.18
N THR A 246 -0.97 21.50 20.06
CA THR A 246 -1.86 21.55 18.91
C THR A 246 -1.52 22.76 18.05
N TYR A 247 -1.19 22.52 16.78
CA TYR A 247 -0.89 23.55 15.80
C TYR A 247 -2.17 23.91 15.05
N LEU A 248 -2.56 25.17 15.15
CA LEU A 248 -3.76 25.72 14.53
C LEU A 248 -3.35 26.77 13.50
N VAL A 249 -3.81 26.59 12.27
CA VAL A 249 -3.65 27.55 11.18
C VAL A 249 -5.01 28.07 10.79
N GLU A 250 -5.13 29.39 10.70
CA GLU A 250 -6.30 30.10 10.19
C GLU A 250 -5.81 31.07 9.11
N SER A 251 -6.18 30.81 7.87
CA SER A 251 -5.88 31.68 6.71
C SER A 251 -7.10 31.73 5.79
N ASP A 252 -7.14 32.69 4.87
CA ASP A 252 -8.26 32.87 3.93
C ASP A 252 -8.52 31.65 3.02
N GLN A 253 -7.54 30.75 2.89
CA GLN A 253 -7.60 29.59 1.98
C GLN A 253 -7.61 28.25 2.70
N ILE A 254 -6.99 28.16 3.87
CA ILE A 254 -6.89 26.91 4.63
C ILE A 254 -7.06 27.15 6.13
N VAL A 255 -7.76 26.23 6.78
CA VAL A 255 -7.90 26.16 8.23
C VAL A 255 -7.64 24.73 8.67
N PHE A 256 -6.70 24.51 9.59
CA PHE A 256 -6.44 23.19 10.14
C PHE A 256 -5.96 23.23 11.59
N ALA A 257 -6.33 22.20 12.36
CA ALA A 257 -5.83 21.95 13.70
C ALA A 257 -5.23 20.54 13.74
N LEU A 258 -3.93 20.44 14.02
CA LEU A 258 -3.19 19.17 14.07
C LEU A 258 -2.46 19.04 15.41
N THR A 259 -2.61 17.89 16.05
CA THR A 259 -2.04 17.63 17.36
C THR A 259 -0.74 16.84 17.22
N SER A 260 0.32 17.30 17.89
CA SER A 260 1.61 16.61 17.92
C SER A 260 1.52 15.30 18.69
N ILE A 261 2.01 14.22 18.10
CA ILE A 261 2.22 12.94 18.81
C ILE A 261 3.64 12.87 19.37
N ARG A 262 4.63 13.03 18.49
CA ARG A 262 6.05 12.86 18.83
C ARG A 262 6.95 13.55 17.82
N GLN A 263 8.19 13.76 18.20
CA GLN A 263 9.23 14.15 17.27
C GLN A 263 9.71 12.93 16.47
N THR A 264 9.92 13.11 15.17
CA THR A 264 10.39 12.10 14.22
C THR A 264 11.32 12.76 13.20
N TYR A 265 11.70 12.04 12.15
CA TYR A 265 12.58 12.55 11.11
C TYR A 265 11.93 12.35 9.74
N ALA A 266 11.93 13.40 8.93
CA ALA A 266 11.67 13.35 7.49
C ALA A 266 13.02 13.60 6.80
N CYS A 267 13.56 12.61 6.10
CA CYS A 267 14.84 12.76 5.40
C CYS A 267 16.01 13.24 6.28
N ASN A 268 16.11 12.68 7.50
CA ASN A 268 17.06 13.10 8.56
C ASN A 268 16.85 14.53 9.10
N ILE A 269 15.81 15.24 8.66
CA ILE A 269 15.41 16.53 9.21
C ILE A 269 14.40 16.29 10.35
N PRO A 270 14.60 16.88 11.53
CA PRO A 270 13.68 16.72 12.65
C PRO A 270 12.33 17.38 12.33
N VAL A 271 11.26 16.59 12.41
CA VAL A 271 9.88 17.03 12.19
C VAL A 271 8.96 16.49 13.27
N ILE A 272 7.76 17.05 13.39
CA ILE A 272 6.77 16.64 14.38
C ILE A 272 5.72 15.78 13.67
N GLN A 273 5.54 14.55 14.11
CA GLN A 273 4.47 13.67 13.63
C GLN A 273 3.14 14.11 14.24
N THR A 274 2.11 14.26 13.40
CA THR A 274 0.75 14.61 13.83
C THR A 274 -0.11 13.36 14.06
N GLU A 275 -1.37 13.53 14.43
CA GLU A 275 -2.33 12.44 14.54
C GLU A 275 -2.61 11.71 13.22
N HIS A 276 -2.33 12.36 12.09
CA HIS A 276 -2.40 11.73 10.78
C HIS A 276 -0.99 11.27 10.34
N SER A 277 -0.81 9.98 10.08
CA SER A 277 0.49 9.35 9.82
C SER A 277 1.25 9.91 8.61
N GLN A 278 0.57 10.54 7.66
CA GLN A 278 1.18 11.19 6.50
C GLN A 278 1.49 12.67 6.70
N LEU A 279 0.97 13.31 7.76
CA LEU A 279 1.14 14.75 8.00
C LEU A 279 2.18 15.02 9.07
N HIS A 280 3.15 15.87 8.74
CA HIS A 280 4.27 16.23 9.59
C HIS A 280 4.44 17.75 9.63
N ILE A 281 4.84 18.29 10.76
CA ILE A 281 5.05 19.73 10.95
C ILE A 281 6.53 20.01 11.12
N LEU A 282 7.06 20.91 10.30
CA LEU A 282 8.40 21.46 10.43
C LEU A 282 8.31 22.87 11.01
N THR A 283 9.03 23.10 12.11
CA THR A 283 9.07 24.39 12.80
C THR A 283 10.45 25.03 12.81
N ASP A 284 11.50 24.28 12.48
CA ASP A 284 12.89 24.75 12.55
C ASP A 284 13.25 25.58 11.29
N PRO A 285 13.57 26.88 11.45
CA PRO A 285 13.90 27.75 10.33
C PRO A 285 15.08 27.31 9.48
N LEU A 286 16.02 26.53 10.04
CA LEU A 286 17.20 26.06 9.32
C LEU A 286 16.85 25.15 8.13
N PHE A 287 15.69 24.49 8.18
CA PHE A 287 15.30 23.46 7.21
C PHE A 287 14.12 23.86 6.32
N PHE A 288 13.61 25.09 6.41
CA PHE A 288 12.47 25.53 5.58
C PHE A 288 12.75 25.53 4.07
N ASN A 289 14.02 25.55 3.66
CA ASN A 289 14.40 25.49 2.25
C ASN A 289 14.69 24.05 1.77
N SER A 290 14.61 23.05 2.64
CA SER A 290 14.91 21.67 2.29
C SER A 290 13.82 21.02 1.43
N PHE A 291 12.54 21.37 1.67
CA PHE A 291 11.41 20.80 0.95
C PHE A 291 10.87 21.76 -0.13
N LYS A 292 10.21 21.23 -1.15
CA LYS A 292 9.61 22.02 -2.25
C LYS A 292 8.10 21.81 -2.34
N THR A 293 7.39 22.88 -2.71
CA THR A 293 5.98 22.80 -3.13
C THR A 293 5.89 22.09 -4.47
N LYS A 294 4.96 21.14 -4.60
CA LYS A 294 4.68 20.40 -5.84
C LYS A 294 3.20 20.44 -6.17
N SER A 295 2.85 20.29 -7.44
CA SER A 295 1.47 20.02 -7.84
C SER A 295 1.03 18.66 -7.26
N ILE A 296 0.06 18.67 -6.36
CA ILE A 296 -0.46 17.47 -5.71
C ILE A 296 -1.11 16.57 -6.76
N SER A 297 -0.68 15.31 -6.84
CA SER A 297 -1.30 14.30 -7.73
C SER A 297 -2.80 14.15 -7.38
N PRO A 298 -3.71 13.99 -8.35
CA PRO A 298 -5.12 13.69 -8.10
C PRO A 298 -5.33 12.48 -7.16
N GLN A 299 -4.38 11.55 -7.09
CA GLN A 299 -4.46 10.38 -6.22
C GLN A 299 -4.17 10.70 -4.74
N ASN A 300 -3.49 11.82 -4.47
CA ASN A 300 -3.21 12.33 -3.11
C ASN A 300 -4.24 13.39 -2.65
N THR A 301 -5.28 13.65 -3.46
CA THR A 301 -6.32 14.65 -3.14
C THR A 301 -7.23 14.25 -1.97
N ASP A 302 -7.25 12.98 -1.58
CA ASP A 302 -8.06 12.49 -0.45
C ASP A 302 -7.62 13.12 0.88
N LEU A 303 -6.34 13.50 1.01
CA LEU A 303 -5.84 14.17 2.22
C LEU A 303 -6.17 15.66 2.25
N MET A 304 -6.17 16.35 1.11
CA MET A 304 -6.68 17.72 1.01
C MET A 304 -8.20 17.76 1.23
N ALA A 305 -8.91 16.75 0.73
CA ALA A 305 -10.30 16.53 1.08
C ALA A 305 -10.44 16.27 2.59
N TYR A 306 -9.58 15.50 3.25
CA TYR A 306 -9.59 15.32 4.71
C TYR A 306 -9.36 16.63 5.48
N ILE A 307 -8.37 17.44 5.07
CA ILE A 307 -8.08 18.76 5.66
C ILE A 307 -9.30 19.69 5.53
N ASN A 308 -9.91 19.74 4.33
CA ASN A 308 -11.05 20.60 4.05
C ASN A 308 -12.37 20.07 4.65
N THR A 309 -12.63 18.77 4.59
CA THR A 309 -13.92 18.18 5.03
C THR A 309 -14.09 18.15 6.54
N LYS A 310 -12.99 18.07 7.31
CA LYS A 310 -13.09 18.15 8.77
C LYS A 310 -13.53 19.56 9.24
N PHE A 311 -13.38 20.60 8.41
CA PHE A 311 -13.65 22.00 8.77
C PHE A 311 -14.68 22.77 7.93
N VAL A 312 -15.14 22.32 6.75
CA VAL A 312 -16.29 22.98 6.05
C VAL A 312 -17.56 23.00 6.92
N TYR A 313 -17.67 22.07 7.88
CA TYR A 313 -18.73 22.09 8.90
C TYR A 313 -18.52 23.16 10.00
N ILE A 314 -17.26 23.54 10.25
CA ILE A 314 -16.84 24.49 11.30
C ILE A 314 -16.91 25.94 10.78
N GLU A 315 -16.49 26.16 9.53
CA GLU A 315 -16.44 27.46 8.86
C GLU A 315 -17.81 28.15 8.80
N ASN A 316 -18.87 27.39 8.55
CA ASN A 316 -20.23 27.94 8.39
C ASN A 316 -20.92 28.35 9.71
N ARG A 317 -20.34 28.08 10.90
CA ARG A 317 -21.08 28.24 12.16
C ARG A 317 -20.45 29.15 13.22
N PHE A 318 -19.15 29.46 13.20
CA PHE A 318 -18.53 30.15 14.35
C PHE A 318 -17.50 31.21 13.97
N LYS A 319 -17.99 32.45 13.85
CA LYS A 319 -17.24 33.68 13.58
C LYS A 319 -16.60 34.28 14.85
N SER A 320 -16.18 33.48 15.84
CA SER A 320 -15.69 33.99 17.15
C SER A 320 -14.43 33.28 17.65
N SER A 321 -13.49 34.10 18.15
CA SER A 321 -12.24 33.83 18.91
C SER A 321 -11.75 32.37 19.01
N LEU A 322 -10.52 32.13 18.52
CA LEU A 322 -9.76 30.86 18.51
C LEU A 322 -9.86 30.02 19.80
N THR A 323 -9.90 30.65 20.97
CA THR A 323 -10.01 29.97 22.27
C THR A 323 -11.38 29.29 22.46
N ALA A 324 -12.46 29.89 21.97
CA ALA A 324 -13.79 29.32 22.02
C ALA A 324 -13.93 28.09 21.09
N LEU A 325 -13.26 28.13 19.93
CA LEU A 325 -13.22 26.98 19.00
C LEU A 325 -12.52 25.77 19.61
N TYR A 326 -11.32 25.98 20.18
CA TYR A 326 -10.55 24.87 20.76
C TYR A 326 -11.26 24.24 21.96
N THR A 327 -11.90 25.04 22.81
CA THR A 327 -12.68 24.55 23.95
C THR A 327 -13.92 23.77 23.51
N ASP A 328 -14.66 24.22 22.48
CA ASP A 328 -15.79 23.46 21.93
C ASP A 328 -15.33 22.14 21.30
N LEU A 329 -14.23 22.13 20.53
CA LEU A 329 -13.68 20.90 19.94
C LEU A 329 -13.32 19.86 21.00
N LEU A 330 -12.59 20.25 22.05
CA LEU A 330 -12.24 19.35 23.14
C LEU A 330 -13.49 18.83 23.86
N HIS A 331 -14.48 19.70 24.08
CA HIS A 331 -15.74 19.30 24.68
C HIS A 331 -16.49 18.29 23.81
N LYS A 332 -16.57 18.52 22.50
CA LYS A 332 -17.25 17.61 21.55
C LYS A 332 -16.54 16.27 21.44
N GLN A 333 -15.21 16.26 21.43
CA GLN A 333 -14.43 15.02 21.43
C GLN A 333 -14.70 14.22 22.70
N CYS A 334 -14.60 14.86 23.87
CA CYS A 334 -14.91 14.20 25.13
C CYS A 334 -16.36 13.69 25.17
N GLU A 335 -17.33 14.47 24.70
CA GLU A 335 -18.74 14.04 24.65
C GLU A 335 -18.94 12.84 23.72
N LEU A 336 -18.19 12.74 22.63
CA LEU A 336 -18.19 11.57 21.76
C LEU A 336 -17.60 10.35 22.47
N GLU A 337 -16.44 10.49 23.11
CA GLU A 337 -15.80 9.43 23.89
C GLU A 337 -16.73 8.96 25.03
N ARG A 338 -17.38 9.89 25.72
CA ARG A 338 -18.39 9.59 26.74
C ARG A 338 -19.56 8.78 26.18
N LYS A 339 -20.08 9.13 25.00
CA LYS A 339 -21.14 8.34 24.33
C LYS A 339 -20.66 6.95 23.95
N VAL A 340 -19.41 6.80 23.50
CA VAL A 340 -18.80 5.49 23.22
C VAL A 340 -18.68 4.67 24.50
N LEU A 341 -18.20 5.26 25.60
CA LEU A 341 -18.12 4.60 26.90
C LEU A 341 -19.49 4.18 27.43
N LEU A 342 -20.52 5.01 27.28
CA LEU A 342 -21.90 4.65 27.62
C LEU A 342 -22.39 3.48 26.77
N HIS A 343 -22.07 3.46 25.48
CA HIS A 343 -22.40 2.33 24.61
C HIS A 343 -21.68 1.05 25.04
N LYS A 344 -20.36 1.12 25.32
CA LYS A 344 -19.62 -0.02 25.87
C LYS A 344 -20.24 -0.50 27.18
N LEU A 345 -20.56 0.41 28.11
CA LEU A 345 -21.21 0.07 29.38
C LEU A 345 -22.57 -0.60 29.19
N SER A 346 -23.35 -0.18 28.19
CA SER A 346 -24.63 -0.82 27.86
C SER A 346 -24.46 -2.30 27.47
N LEU A 347 -23.33 -2.68 26.87
CA LEU A 347 -23.01 -4.08 26.57
C LEU A 347 -22.91 -4.91 27.84
N ALA A 348 -22.43 -4.36 28.95
CA ALA A 348 -22.30 -5.09 30.23
C ALA A 348 -23.66 -5.52 30.80
N THR A 349 -24.75 -4.87 30.38
CA THR A 349 -26.11 -5.26 30.78
C THR A 349 -26.59 -6.50 30.03
N TYR A 350 -26.16 -6.68 28.79
CA TYR A 350 -26.57 -7.79 27.93
C TYR A 350 -25.58 -8.95 27.96
N SER A 351 -24.28 -8.67 27.90
CA SER A 351 -23.20 -9.64 27.87
C SER A 351 -21.91 -9.08 28.43
N LEU A 352 -21.45 -9.66 29.53
CA LEU A 352 -20.16 -9.31 30.15
C LEU A 352 -18.97 -9.69 29.25
N SER A 353 -19.07 -10.74 28.44
CA SER A 353 -18.02 -11.11 27.49
C SER A 353 -17.89 -10.07 26.37
N GLU A 354 -19.01 -9.55 25.86
CA GLU A 354 -19.00 -8.48 24.85
C GLU A 354 -18.46 -7.17 25.41
N PHE A 355 -18.83 -6.83 26.65
CA PHE A 355 -18.24 -5.70 27.36
C PHE A 355 -16.72 -5.86 27.52
N ALA A 356 -16.26 -7.04 27.97
CA ALA A 356 -14.84 -7.32 28.18
C ALA A 356 -14.05 -7.19 26.88
N TYR A 357 -14.57 -7.73 25.77
CA TYR A 357 -13.97 -7.60 24.45
C TYR A 357 -13.85 -6.13 24.02
N ALA A 358 -14.95 -5.37 24.15
CA ALA A 358 -15.01 -3.98 23.70
C ALA A 358 -14.19 -3.02 24.58
N MET A 359 -14.10 -3.28 25.88
CA MET A 359 -13.30 -2.49 26.83
C MET A 359 -11.81 -2.86 26.79
N GLY A 360 -11.48 -4.14 26.63
CA GLY A 360 -10.11 -4.63 26.50
C GLY A 360 -9.51 -4.44 25.10
N GLU A 361 -10.29 -3.92 24.15
CA GLU A 361 -9.91 -3.70 22.75
C GLU A 361 -9.44 -4.98 22.02
N GLY A 362 -10.00 -6.13 22.39
CA GLY A 362 -9.66 -7.40 21.77
C GLY A 362 -9.85 -8.64 22.66
N PRO A 363 -9.32 -9.80 22.22
CA PRO A 363 -9.35 -11.05 22.98
C PRO A 363 -8.46 -11.00 24.23
N GLY A 364 -8.67 -11.96 25.15
CA GLY A 364 -7.85 -12.09 26.35
C GLY A 364 -8.26 -11.23 27.54
N PHE A 365 -9.50 -10.75 27.53
CA PHE A 365 -10.12 -10.09 28.68
C PHE A 365 -11.38 -10.83 29.08
N THR A 366 -11.68 -10.85 30.37
CA THR A 366 -12.97 -11.30 30.91
C THR A 366 -13.51 -10.26 31.88
N ALA A 367 -14.82 -10.29 32.13
CA ALA A 367 -15.46 -9.38 33.06
C ALA A 367 -16.36 -10.13 34.05
N ILE A 368 -16.31 -9.70 35.31
CA ILE A 368 -17.13 -10.22 36.39
C ILE A 368 -17.88 -9.04 37.01
N LYS A 369 -19.20 -9.16 37.14
CA LYS A 369 -20.02 -8.16 37.83
C LYS A 369 -20.23 -8.58 39.28
N ALA A 370 -19.94 -7.68 40.21
CA ALA A 370 -20.19 -7.84 41.65
C ALA A 370 -20.91 -6.60 42.17
N GLY A 371 -22.23 -6.71 42.37
CA GLY A 371 -23.07 -5.57 42.71
C GLY A 371 -23.05 -4.50 41.60
N GLU A 372 -22.72 -3.27 41.97
CA GLU A 372 -22.62 -2.11 41.06
C GLU A 372 -21.22 -1.92 40.46
N ILE A 373 -20.31 -2.86 40.70
CA ILE A 373 -18.94 -2.85 40.20
C ILE A 373 -18.77 -3.91 39.11
N ILE A 374 -18.11 -3.54 38.02
CA ILE A 374 -17.66 -4.50 36.99
C ILE A 374 -16.14 -4.59 37.05
N TYR A 375 -15.63 -5.78 37.32
CA TYR A 375 -14.20 -6.09 37.30
C TYR A 375 -13.81 -6.57 35.90
N LEU A 376 -12.95 -5.83 35.22
CA LEU A 376 -12.30 -6.25 33.99
C LEU A 376 -10.95 -6.87 34.32
N ILE A 377 -10.74 -8.07 33.79
CA ILE A 377 -9.65 -8.97 34.15
C ILE A 377 -8.87 -9.29 32.87
N LYS A 378 -7.57 -8.94 32.84
CA LYS A 378 -6.69 -9.26 31.70
C LYS A 378 -6.07 -10.65 31.88
N CYS A 379 -6.44 -11.58 31.02
CA CYS A 379 -6.04 -12.98 31.08
C CYS A 379 -4.62 -13.21 30.51
N LYS A 380 -3.98 -14.30 30.90
CA LYS A 380 -2.63 -14.68 30.46
C LYS A 380 -2.71 -15.43 29.14
N ALA A 381 -1.92 -15.01 28.14
CA ALA A 381 -1.80 -15.77 26.88
C ALA A 381 -1.08 -17.11 27.11
N VAL A 382 -1.64 -18.17 26.54
CA VAL A 382 -1.14 -19.55 26.62
C VAL A 382 -1.27 -20.23 25.25
N GLU A 383 -0.38 -21.18 24.99
CA GLU A 383 -0.42 -22.01 23.79
C GLU A 383 -1.32 -23.22 24.00
N VAL A 384 -2.17 -23.52 23.04
CA VAL A 384 -3.13 -24.64 23.06
C VAL A 384 -3.19 -25.33 21.70
N GLU A 385 -3.63 -26.58 21.70
CA GLU A 385 -3.81 -27.38 20.48
C GLU A 385 -5.29 -27.76 20.30
N ILE A 386 -5.72 -27.95 19.05
CA ILE A 386 -7.11 -28.29 18.73
C ILE A 386 -7.37 -29.77 19.05
N ILE A 387 -8.50 -30.05 19.70
CA ILE A 387 -9.00 -31.42 19.88
C ILE A 387 -10.13 -31.65 18.88
N TYR A 388 -10.00 -32.70 18.07
CA TYR A 388 -11.06 -33.16 17.19
C TYR A 388 -12.01 -34.09 17.95
N LYS A 389 -13.31 -33.78 17.92
CA LYS A 389 -14.37 -34.57 18.54
C LYS A 389 -15.49 -34.80 17.53
N ASP A 390 -16.16 -35.94 17.62
CA ASP A 390 -17.34 -36.25 16.80
C ASP A 390 -18.58 -35.44 17.21
N VAL A 391 -18.57 -34.90 18.44
CA VAL A 391 -19.61 -34.02 19.00
C VAL A 391 -19.26 -32.56 18.70
N CYS A 392 -20.26 -31.78 18.26
CA CYS A 392 -20.10 -30.38 17.92
C CYS A 392 -20.33 -29.46 19.13
N TYR A 393 -19.56 -28.39 19.20
CA TYR A 393 -19.67 -27.37 20.26
C TYR A 393 -19.69 -25.97 19.65
N ASN A 394 -20.31 -25.02 20.35
CA ASN A 394 -20.20 -23.60 19.98
C ASN A 394 -18.78 -23.08 20.23
N GLU A 395 -18.09 -23.63 21.22
CA GLU A 395 -16.72 -23.27 21.59
C GLU A 395 -15.72 -24.30 21.08
N LEU A 396 -14.50 -23.87 20.79
CA LEU A 396 -13.51 -24.73 20.15
C LEU A 396 -12.87 -25.67 21.20
N PRO A 397 -12.97 -27.00 21.07
CA PRO A 397 -12.30 -27.92 21.99
C PRO A 397 -10.78 -27.84 21.82
N VAL A 398 -10.05 -27.67 22.93
CA VAL A 398 -8.59 -27.49 22.93
C VAL A 398 -7.92 -28.26 24.08
N THR A 399 -6.67 -28.65 23.90
CA THR A 399 -5.80 -29.17 24.97
C THR A 399 -4.92 -28.06 25.52
N TYR A 400 -4.88 -27.96 26.85
CA TYR A 400 -3.96 -27.10 27.58
C TYR A 400 -3.40 -27.88 28.77
N ASN A 401 -2.08 -27.95 28.92
CA ASN A 401 -1.40 -28.73 29.98
C ASN A 401 -1.90 -30.19 30.09
N ASN A 402 -2.11 -30.88 28.97
CA ASN A 402 -2.66 -32.24 28.89
C ASN A 402 -4.09 -32.42 29.44
N GLU A 403 -4.79 -31.33 29.72
CA GLU A 403 -6.20 -31.32 30.11
C GLU A 403 -7.07 -30.76 28.97
N SER A 404 -8.30 -31.24 28.84
CA SER A 404 -9.25 -30.76 27.84
C SER A 404 -9.98 -29.51 28.36
N TYR A 405 -9.91 -28.45 27.56
CA TYR A 405 -10.63 -27.19 27.74
C TYR A 405 -11.45 -26.88 26.49
N PHE A 406 -12.25 -25.83 26.57
CA PHE A 406 -12.90 -25.20 25.43
C PHE A 406 -12.47 -23.76 25.35
N MET A 407 -12.30 -23.24 24.14
CA MET A 407 -11.95 -21.85 23.88
C MET A 407 -13.18 -21.08 23.40
N ALA A 408 -13.54 -20.04 24.14
CA ALA A 408 -14.67 -19.19 23.79
C ALA A 408 -14.46 -18.47 22.44
N PRO A 409 -15.45 -18.48 21.53
CA PRO A 409 -15.43 -17.72 20.29
C PRO A 409 -15.20 -16.23 20.56
N LYS A 410 -14.50 -15.55 19.65
CA LYS A 410 -14.16 -14.11 19.70
C LYS A 410 -13.22 -13.69 20.85
N MET A 411 -13.50 -14.07 22.10
CA MET A 411 -12.70 -13.73 23.28
C MET A 411 -11.43 -14.56 23.42
N ARG A 412 -11.43 -15.79 22.87
CA ARG A 412 -10.34 -16.77 22.95
C ARG A 412 -9.94 -17.16 24.39
N THR A 413 -10.83 -16.95 25.36
CA THR A 413 -10.61 -17.33 26.76
C THR A 413 -10.89 -18.82 26.97
N LEU A 414 -10.08 -19.46 27.81
CA LEU A 414 -10.25 -20.87 28.17
C LEU A 414 -11.36 -21.05 29.21
N GLN A 415 -12.20 -22.05 28.97
CA GLN A 415 -13.30 -22.46 29.86
C GLN A 415 -13.34 -23.98 29.99
N LYS A 416 -13.83 -24.47 31.12
CA LYS A 416 -13.88 -25.91 31.43
C LYS A 416 -15.04 -26.64 30.76
N TYR A 417 -16.06 -25.90 30.34
CA TYR A 417 -17.29 -26.45 29.78
C TYR A 417 -17.55 -25.84 28.41
N GLY A 418 -18.06 -26.64 27.47
CA GLY A 418 -18.50 -26.19 26.16
C GLY A 418 -20.01 -26.43 26.02
N THR A 419 -20.65 -25.61 25.20
CA THR A 419 -22.06 -25.71 24.83
C THR A 419 -22.18 -26.68 23.66
N GLU A 420 -22.69 -27.88 23.94
CA GLU A 420 -22.95 -28.90 22.92
C GLU A 420 -24.07 -28.45 21.97
N ILE A 421 -23.88 -28.69 20.68
CA ILE A 421 -24.84 -28.36 19.61
C ILE A 421 -24.99 -29.53 18.64
N ASP A 422 -26.12 -29.57 17.94
CA ASP A 422 -26.30 -30.49 16.82
C ASP A 422 -25.36 -30.13 15.66
N CYS A 423 -24.64 -31.12 15.15
CA CYS A 423 -23.74 -30.94 14.02
C CYS A 423 -24.52 -30.61 12.74
N ASN A 424 -24.41 -29.39 12.25
CA ASN A 424 -25.06 -28.93 11.01
C ASN A 424 -24.04 -28.66 9.91
N ASN A 425 -24.12 -29.39 8.80
CA ASN A 425 -23.22 -29.23 7.66
C ASN A 425 -23.50 -27.97 6.82
N LEU A 426 -24.73 -27.44 6.85
CA LEU A 426 -25.11 -26.24 6.11
C LEU A 426 -24.77 -24.96 6.88
N LEU A 427 -24.92 -25.00 8.20
CA LEU A 427 -24.70 -23.88 9.12
C LEU A 427 -23.78 -24.32 10.28
N PRO A 428 -22.51 -24.68 10.01
CA PRO A 428 -21.61 -25.15 11.05
C PRO A 428 -21.16 -24.00 11.97
N SER A 429 -20.81 -24.34 13.21
CA SER A 429 -20.00 -23.44 14.05
C SER A 429 -18.64 -23.24 13.39
N ALA A 430 -18.23 -21.98 13.26
CA ALA A 430 -17.03 -21.61 12.52
C ALA A 430 -16.15 -20.65 13.31
N PHE A 431 -14.84 -20.83 13.13
CA PHE A 431 -13.80 -20.14 13.86
C PHE A 431 -12.82 -19.49 12.90
N TYR A 432 -12.39 -18.28 13.24
CA TYR A 432 -11.38 -17.55 12.48
C TYR A 432 -9.99 -17.86 13.03
N LEU A 433 -9.20 -18.61 12.26
CA LEU A 433 -7.85 -19.08 12.59
C LEU A 433 -6.93 -18.78 11.40
N ASP A 434 -5.73 -18.24 11.64
CA ASP A 434 -4.70 -17.96 10.62
C ASP A 434 -5.16 -17.24 9.34
N GLY A 435 -6.14 -16.34 9.46
CA GLY A 435 -6.62 -15.53 8.33
C GLY A 435 -7.83 -16.12 7.59
N GLU A 436 -8.20 -17.36 7.91
CA GLU A 436 -9.25 -18.10 7.22
C GLU A 436 -10.34 -18.60 8.18
N TRP A 437 -11.49 -18.99 7.62
CA TRP A 437 -12.64 -19.48 8.37
C TRP A 437 -12.76 -21.00 8.26
N PHE A 438 -12.76 -21.67 9.42
CA PHE A 438 -12.83 -23.12 9.51
C PHE A 438 -14.01 -23.56 10.36
N SER A 439 -14.68 -24.64 9.93
CA SER A 439 -15.52 -25.45 10.80
C SER A 439 -14.73 -26.67 11.27
N ILE A 440 -14.85 -26.99 12.57
CA ILE A 440 -14.04 -28.02 13.22
C ILE A 440 -15.00 -29.00 13.90
N THR A 441 -14.96 -30.25 13.42
CA THR A 441 -15.71 -31.39 13.99
C THR A 441 -14.74 -32.57 14.15
N SER A 442 -15.02 -33.73 13.54
CA SER A 442 -14.06 -34.83 13.39
C SER A 442 -12.94 -34.51 12.38
N LYS A 443 -13.16 -33.50 11.54
CA LYS A 443 -12.18 -32.96 10.57
C LYS A 443 -12.29 -31.44 10.49
N ILE A 444 -11.24 -30.82 9.97
CA ILE A 444 -11.26 -29.40 9.60
C ILE A 444 -11.87 -29.26 8.20
N ASN A 445 -12.90 -28.42 8.07
CA ASN A 445 -13.47 -28.06 6.77
C ASN A 445 -13.43 -26.53 6.61
N GLU A 446 -12.83 -26.07 5.53
CA GLU A 446 -12.84 -24.66 5.15
C GLU A 446 -14.26 -24.21 4.77
N ILE A 447 -14.66 -23.02 5.22
CA ILE A 447 -15.98 -22.47 4.90
C ILE A 447 -15.85 -21.15 4.14
N LYS A 448 -16.90 -20.79 3.39
CA LYS A 448 -16.95 -19.50 2.70
C LYS A 448 -16.88 -18.35 3.69
N LYS A 449 -15.95 -17.41 3.44
CA LYS A 449 -15.78 -16.18 4.23
C LYS A 449 -17.12 -15.43 4.42
N PRO A 450 -17.55 -15.17 5.67
CA PRO A 450 -18.75 -14.39 5.96
C PRO A 450 -18.66 -12.94 5.45
N GLN A 451 -19.80 -12.35 5.08
CA GLN A 451 -19.89 -10.94 4.70
C GLN A 451 -19.71 -10.04 5.92
N THR A 452 -18.85 -9.02 5.79
CA THR A 452 -18.70 -7.96 6.79
C THR A 452 -19.73 -6.84 6.60
N LEU A 453 -20.31 -6.37 7.70
CA LEU A 453 -21.17 -5.19 7.70
C LEU A 453 -20.35 -3.96 7.33
N LYS A 454 -20.86 -3.15 6.38
CA LYS A 454 -20.24 -1.91 5.95
C LYS A 454 -21.02 -0.72 6.51
N PRO A 455 -20.36 0.30 7.10
CA PRO A 455 -21.05 1.51 7.50
C PRO A 455 -21.65 2.21 6.27
N LEU A 456 -22.81 2.84 6.44
CA LEU A 456 -23.39 3.71 5.43
C LEU A 456 -22.53 4.98 5.33
N ASN A 457 -21.69 5.06 4.31
CA ASN A 457 -21.08 6.33 3.93
C ASN A 457 -22.20 7.22 3.38
N HIS A 458 -22.46 8.33 4.05
CA HIS A 458 -23.47 9.31 3.65
C HIS A 458 -23.02 10.04 2.36
N GLN A 459 -23.12 9.39 1.20
CA GLN A 459 -23.27 10.11 -0.04
C GLN A 459 -24.73 10.57 -0.10
N ARG A 460 -24.95 11.86 0.18
CA ARG A 460 -26.19 12.55 -0.17
C ARG A 460 -26.33 12.56 -1.70
N ASN A 461 -26.78 11.45 -2.26
CA ASN A 461 -27.50 11.47 -3.52
C ASN A 461 -28.96 11.20 -3.19
N GLY A 462 -29.78 12.24 -3.35
CA GLY A 462 -31.22 12.17 -3.15
C GLY A 462 -31.83 11.14 -4.10
N ARG A 463 -32.10 9.95 -3.57
CA ARG A 463 -33.17 9.02 -3.97
C ARG A 463 -33.21 7.87 -2.97
N GLY A 464 -34.31 7.82 -2.21
CA GLY A 464 -34.90 6.60 -1.66
C GLY A 464 -34.04 5.75 -0.72
N TYR A 465 -34.28 5.89 0.58
CA TYR A 465 -34.00 4.85 1.57
C TYR A 465 -34.78 3.58 1.20
N THR A 466 -34.07 2.54 0.74
CA THR A 466 -34.33 1.10 0.99
C THR A 466 -33.35 0.28 0.18
N LYS A 467 -32.32 -0.28 0.84
CA LYS A 467 -31.72 -1.59 0.53
C LYS A 467 -30.59 -1.87 1.52
N ALA A 468 -30.97 -2.25 2.73
CA ALA A 468 -30.15 -3.08 3.59
C ALA A 468 -31.00 -4.33 3.87
N LEU A 469 -30.39 -5.51 3.69
CA LEU A 469 -31.01 -6.85 3.67
C LEU A 469 -31.59 -7.25 2.31
N ASN A 470 -30.74 -7.85 1.46
CA ASN A 470 -31.21 -8.95 0.61
C ASN A 470 -30.96 -10.22 1.42
N ILE A 471 -32.04 -10.82 1.93
CA ILE A 471 -32.11 -12.23 2.31
C ILE A 471 -32.21 -13.04 1.02
#